data_AF-A0A6J0A243-F1
#
_entry.id   AF-A0A6J0A243-F1
#
_cell.length_a   1.000
_cell.length_b   1.000
_cell.length_c   1.000
_cell.angle_alpha   90.00
_cell.angle_beta   90.00
_cell.angle_gamma   90.00
#
_symmetry.space_group_name_H-M   'P 1'
#
loop_
_entity.id
_entity.type
_entity.pdbx_description
1 polymer ?
#
loop_
_entity_poly.entity_id
_entity_poly.type
_entity_poly.pdbx_seq_one_letter_code
_entity_poly.pdbx_strand_id
1 'polypeptide(L)'
;MQMFPVLLLLSDPYIPPRELHSVPLRPLHIHTCKDAFRLHPDCPDPEASLPEGSQCTKPPTGPSELVVSDGSPLVCFQANSWLLQGAITWGPCWGPGLPEVYRPVHPFISWIRDKVSNATFPTLAKKRRWAPPGTRQRRQ
;
A
#
# COMPACT_ATOMS: atom_id res chain seq x y z
N MET A 1 -21.32 25.43 17.65
CA MET A 1 -20.58 24.26 18.18
C MET A 1 -21.49 23.05 18.06
N GLN A 2 -21.38 22.29 16.95
CA GLN A 2 -22.13 21.05 16.80
C GLN A 2 -21.37 19.96 17.56
N MET A 3 -22.04 19.48 18.61
CA MET A 3 -21.66 18.31 19.39
C MET A 3 -21.86 17.09 18.48
N PHE A 4 -20.79 16.55 17.90
CA PHE A 4 -20.87 15.23 17.28
C PHE A 4 -21.21 14.23 18.38
N PRO A 5 -22.31 13.47 18.26
CA PRO A 5 -22.70 12.56 19.31
C PRO A 5 -21.65 11.45 19.40
N VAL A 6 -21.04 11.33 20.58
CA VAL A 6 -20.10 10.27 21.02
C VAL A 6 -20.72 8.86 20.93
N LEU A 7 -22.00 8.77 20.55
CA LEU A 7 -22.80 7.55 20.51
C LEU A 7 -22.53 6.62 19.30
N LEU A 8 -21.81 7.06 18.27
CA LEU A 8 -21.48 6.22 17.10
C LEU A 8 -20.18 5.38 17.28
N LEU A 9 -19.47 5.52 18.40
CA LEU A 9 -18.25 4.74 18.69
C LEU A 9 -18.52 3.41 19.44
N LEU A 10 -19.78 3.05 19.69
CA LEU A 10 -20.17 1.96 20.60
C LEU A 10 -20.49 0.62 19.91
N SER A 11 -20.11 0.41 18.67
CA SER A 11 -20.13 -0.92 18.06
C SER A 11 -19.02 -1.03 17.03
N ASP A 12 -17.78 -1.14 17.49
CA ASP A 12 -16.77 -1.82 16.67
C ASP A 12 -16.84 -3.32 17.01
N PRO A 13 -17.57 -4.15 16.23
CA PRO A 13 -17.67 -5.59 16.46
C PRO A 13 -16.36 -6.32 16.13
N TYR A 14 -15.28 -5.61 15.79
CA TYR A 14 -14.02 -6.21 15.44
C TYR A 14 -13.34 -6.84 16.66
N ILE A 15 -13.41 -8.16 16.73
CA ILE A 15 -12.59 -8.96 17.64
C ILE A 15 -11.28 -9.27 16.89
N PRO A 16 -10.14 -8.68 17.27
CA PRO A 16 -8.89 -8.95 16.60
C PRO A 16 -8.51 -10.44 16.76
N PRO A 17 -7.86 -11.04 15.73
CA PRO A 17 -7.41 -12.41 15.83
C PRO A 17 -6.40 -12.57 16.98
N ARG A 18 -6.40 -13.75 17.62
CA ARG A 18 -5.49 -14.05 18.74
C ARG A 18 -4.04 -14.19 18.32
N GLU A 19 -3.80 -14.49 17.04
CA GLU A 19 -2.48 -14.65 16.46
C GLU A 19 -2.28 -13.68 15.30
N LEU A 20 -1.04 -13.24 15.11
CA LEU A 20 -0.67 -12.36 14.01
C LEU A 20 -0.59 -13.19 12.71
N HIS A 21 -1.38 -12.81 11.72
CA HIS A 21 -1.35 -13.42 10.40
C HIS A 21 -0.54 -12.58 9.41
N SER A 22 0.07 -13.25 8.43
CA SER A 22 0.72 -12.60 7.28
C SER A 22 0.25 -13.24 5.99
N VAL A 23 0.10 -12.43 4.95
CA VAL A 23 -0.45 -12.87 3.66
C VAL A 23 0.49 -12.42 2.55
N PRO A 24 0.94 -13.33 1.66
CA PRO A 24 1.66 -12.92 0.46
C PRO A 24 0.68 -12.23 -0.49
N LEU A 25 0.97 -10.97 -0.82
CA LEU A 25 0.11 -10.16 -1.66
C LEU A 25 0.50 -10.27 -3.14
N ARG A 26 -0.48 -10.08 -4.03
CA ARG A 26 -0.28 -9.95 -5.48
C ARG A 26 -0.42 -8.49 -5.88
N PRO A 27 0.69 -7.78 -6.20
CA PRO A 27 0.64 -6.40 -6.64
C PRO A 27 -0.19 -6.23 -7.91
N LEU A 28 -0.95 -5.15 -7.97
CA LEU A 28 -1.76 -4.74 -9.11
C LEU A 28 -1.15 -3.49 -9.74
N HIS A 29 -1.17 -3.41 -11.07
CA HIS A 29 -0.73 -2.21 -11.78
C HIS A 29 -1.65 -1.03 -11.45
N ILE A 30 -1.06 0.17 -11.30
CA ILE A 30 -1.79 1.36 -10.83
C ILE A 30 -3.00 1.71 -11.71
N HIS A 31 -2.90 1.50 -13.02
CA HIS A 31 -4.03 1.74 -13.93
C HIS A 31 -5.18 0.78 -13.67
N THR A 32 -4.89 -0.53 -13.59
CA THR A 32 -5.90 -1.55 -13.25
C THR A 32 -6.51 -1.31 -11.86
N CYS A 33 -5.73 -0.79 -10.92
CA CYS A 33 -6.23 -0.38 -9.62
C CYS A 33 -7.22 0.79 -9.70
N LYS A 34 -6.85 1.87 -10.39
CA LYS A 34 -7.74 3.03 -10.62
C LYS A 34 -9.02 2.59 -11.34
N ASP A 35 -8.90 1.74 -12.36
CA ASP A 35 -10.05 1.26 -13.12
C ASP A 35 -11.00 0.44 -12.25
N ALA A 36 -10.50 -0.37 -11.32
CA ALA A 36 -11.35 -1.12 -10.38
C ALA A 36 -12.23 -0.20 -9.51
N PHE A 37 -11.70 0.95 -9.08
CA PHE A 37 -12.49 1.94 -8.34
C PHE A 37 -13.48 2.70 -9.24
N ARG A 38 -13.08 3.08 -10.47
CA ARG A 38 -13.93 3.80 -11.43
C ARG A 38 -15.15 2.99 -11.88
N LEU A 39 -15.05 1.66 -11.87
CA LEU A 39 -16.18 0.77 -12.18
C LEU A 39 -17.24 0.73 -11.06
N HIS A 40 -16.97 1.30 -9.89
CA HIS A 40 -17.87 1.31 -8.76
C HIS A 40 -18.47 2.72 -8.57
N PRO A 41 -19.74 2.95 -8.96
CA PRO A 41 -20.31 4.31 -9.06
C PRO A 41 -20.41 5.05 -7.72
N ASP A 42 -20.47 4.32 -6.61
CA ASP A 42 -20.50 4.88 -5.25
C ASP A 42 -19.12 5.31 -4.72
N CYS A 43 -18.05 4.99 -5.44
CA CYS A 43 -16.70 5.30 -5.03
C CYS A 43 -16.29 6.71 -5.52
N PRO A 44 -15.71 7.55 -4.65
CA PRO A 44 -15.06 8.79 -5.06
C PRO A 44 -13.95 8.55 -6.09
N ASP A 45 -13.66 9.57 -6.91
CA ASP A 45 -12.60 9.48 -7.92
C ASP A 45 -11.25 9.14 -7.27
N PRO A 46 -10.62 8.01 -7.65
CA PRO A 46 -9.34 7.59 -7.10
C PRO A 46 -8.18 8.56 -7.42
N GLU A 47 -8.31 9.44 -8.42
CA GLU A 47 -7.27 10.43 -8.76
C GLU A 47 -6.98 11.38 -7.58
N ALA A 48 -8.00 11.73 -6.79
CA ALA A 48 -7.87 12.59 -5.61
C ALA A 48 -7.37 11.82 -4.38
N SER A 49 -7.55 10.50 -4.36
CA SER A 49 -7.34 9.67 -3.18
C SER A 49 -6.10 8.76 -3.28
N LEU A 50 -5.54 8.52 -4.46
CA LEU A 50 -4.36 7.67 -4.65
C LEU A 50 -3.11 8.52 -4.96
N PRO A 51 -2.16 8.66 -4.01
CA PRO A 51 -0.94 9.40 -4.23
C PRO A 51 -0.01 8.62 -5.18
N GLU A 52 0.92 9.34 -5.81
CA GLU A 52 1.93 8.72 -6.65
C GLU A 52 2.76 7.68 -5.86
N GLY A 53 2.98 6.52 -6.47
CA GLY A 53 3.71 5.42 -5.84
C GLY A 53 2.86 4.53 -4.94
N SER A 54 1.55 4.75 -4.82
CA SER A 54 0.67 3.80 -4.14
C SER A 54 0.73 2.41 -4.75
N GLN A 55 0.69 1.41 -3.86
CA GLN A 55 0.69 0.00 -4.23
C GLN A 55 -0.70 -0.55 -3.98
N CYS A 56 -1.27 -1.16 -5.01
CA CYS A 56 -2.55 -1.84 -4.87
C CYS A 56 -2.34 -3.34 -4.90
N THR A 57 -3.19 -4.08 -4.21
CA THR A 57 -3.16 -5.54 -4.22
C THR A 57 -4.55 -6.06 -4.52
N LYS A 58 -4.59 -7.21 -5.20
CA LYS A 58 -5.84 -7.95 -5.27
C LYS A 58 -6.15 -8.46 -3.86
N PRO A 59 -7.41 -8.37 -3.40
CA PRO A 59 -7.81 -9.01 -2.16
C PRO A 59 -7.41 -10.48 -2.19
N PRO A 60 -6.89 -11.04 -1.10
CA PRO A 60 -6.56 -12.45 -1.05
C PRO A 60 -7.80 -13.27 -1.39
N THR A 61 -7.67 -14.19 -2.35
CA THR A 61 -8.73 -15.12 -2.72
C THR A 61 -8.79 -16.20 -1.65
N GLY A 62 -9.72 -16.09 -0.70
CA GLY A 62 -9.85 -16.99 0.45
C GLY A 62 -11.11 -16.69 1.27
N PRO A 63 -11.37 -17.44 2.36
CA PRO A 63 -12.49 -17.16 3.24
C PRO A 63 -12.40 -15.73 3.78
N SER A 64 -13.55 -15.07 3.85
CA SER A 64 -13.79 -13.64 4.11
C SER A 64 -13.34 -13.09 5.47
N GLU A 65 -12.39 -13.73 6.14
CA GLU A 65 -12.11 -13.54 7.57
C GLU A 65 -10.78 -12.84 7.85
N LEU A 66 -9.98 -12.57 6.82
CA LEU A 66 -8.77 -11.76 6.97
C LEU A 66 -9.11 -10.28 6.82
N VAL A 67 -9.28 -9.61 7.96
CA VAL A 67 -9.42 -8.16 8.04
C VAL A 67 -8.03 -7.55 8.20
N VAL A 68 -7.62 -6.74 7.24
CA VAL A 68 -6.42 -5.92 7.36
C VAL A 68 -6.80 -4.61 8.06
N SER A 69 -6.22 -4.35 9.22
CA SER A 69 -6.49 -3.13 9.99
C SER A 69 -5.73 -1.92 9.43
N ASP A 70 -6.32 -0.74 9.50
CA ASP A 70 -5.66 0.52 9.16
C ASP A 70 -4.29 0.65 9.87
N GLY A 71 -3.25 1.05 9.13
CA GLY A 71 -1.88 1.13 9.64
C GLY A 71 -1.08 -0.17 9.55
N SER A 72 -1.69 -1.30 9.15
CA SER A 72 -0.97 -2.55 8.86
C SER A 72 0.16 -2.34 7.83
N PRO A 73 1.37 -2.88 8.08
CA PRO A 73 2.53 -2.64 7.24
C PRO A 73 2.53 -3.49 5.97
N LEU A 74 2.88 -2.88 4.84
CA LEU A 74 3.29 -3.58 3.63
C LEU A 74 4.81 -3.71 3.62
N VAL A 75 5.30 -4.94 3.75
CA VAL A 75 6.73 -5.25 3.73
C VAL A 75 7.12 -6.05 2.48
N CYS A 76 8.33 -5.83 1.98
CA CYS A 76 8.90 -6.58 0.87
C CYS A 76 10.33 -7.01 1.20
N PHE A 77 10.65 -8.28 0.93
CA PHE A 77 12.01 -8.79 1.11
C PHE A 77 12.90 -8.39 -0.07
N GLN A 78 13.87 -7.51 0.17
CA GLN A 78 14.78 -7.00 -0.84
C GLN A 78 16.18 -6.81 -0.24
N ALA A 79 17.23 -7.04 -1.04
CA ALA A 79 18.62 -6.85 -0.62
C ALA A 79 18.95 -7.53 0.74
N ASN A 80 18.44 -8.76 0.93
CA ASN A 80 18.62 -9.55 2.14
C ASN A 80 18.01 -8.94 3.43
N SER A 81 16.96 -8.12 3.28
CA SER A 81 16.26 -7.47 4.40
C SER A 81 14.76 -7.28 4.09
N TRP A 82 13.93 -7.26 5.13
CA TRP A 82 12.52 -6.85 4.99
C TRP A 82 12.42 -5.33 5.06
N LEU A 83 11.90 -4.72 4.01
CA LEU A 83 11.75 -3.27 3.90
C LEU A 83 10.27 -2.89 3.98
N LEU A 84 9.96 -1.90 4.82
CA LEU A 84 8.64 -1.28 4.86
C LEU A 84 8.42 -0.42 3.61
N GLN A 85 7.51 -0.86 2.74
CA GLN A 85 7.22 -0.21 1.47
C GLN A 85 6.00 0.71 1.57
N GLY A 86 5.04 0.35 2.42
CA GLY A 86 3.82 1.11 2.61
C GLY A 86 3.09 0.76 3.88
N ALA A 87 1.99 1.47 4.13
CA ALA A 87 1.03 1.14 5.17
C ALA A 87 -0.37 1.22 4.57
N ILE A 88 -1.26 0.32 4.99
CA ILE A 88 -2.67 0.43 4.60
C ILE A 88 -3.27 1.66 5.28
N THR A 89 -4.09 2.37 4.53
CA THR A 89 -4.90 3.47 5.05
C THR A 89 -6.30 3.31 4.50
N TRP A 90 -7.22 4.13 5.00
CA TRP A 90 -8.48 4.37 4.32
C TRP A 90 -8.29 4.60 2.81
N GLY A 91 -9.05 3.83 2.02
CA GLY A 91 -9.17 3.97 0.58
C GLY A 91 -10.25 4.98 0.20
N PRO A 92 -10.44 5.23 -1.12
CA PRO A 92 -11.55 6.03 -1.61
C PRO A 92 -12.90 5.43 -1.19
N CYS A 93 -12.98 4.11 -1.16
CA CYS A 93 -14.14 3.32 -0.77
C CYS A 93 -13.71 1.91 -0.37
N TRP A 94 -14.67 1.13 0.15
CA TRP A 94 -14.45 -0.23 0.64
C TRP A 94 -15.61 -1.13 0.19
N GLY A 95 -15.31 -2.39 -0.13
CA GLY A 95 -16.32 -3.33 -0.59
C GLY A 95 -15.75 -4.56 -1.29
N PRO A 96 -16.59 -5.59 -1.53
CA PRO A 96 -16.16 -6.81 -2.18
C PRO A 96 -15.56 -6.55 -3.57
N GLY A 97 -14.40 -7.14 -3.84
CA GLY A 97 -13.75 -7.05 -5.16
C GLY A 97 -12.97 -5.76 -5.41
N LEU A 98 -13.03 -4.76 -4.52
CA LEU A 98 -12.16 -3.59 -4.60
C LEU A 98 -10.74 -3.95 -4.15
N PRO A 99 -9.70 -3.40 -4.80
CA PRO A 99 -8.32 -3.65 -4.40
C PRO A 99 -7.99 -2.97 -3.08
N GLU A 100 -7.10 -3.59 -2.30
CA GLU A 100 -6.52 -2.94 -1.12
C GLU A 100 -5.44 -1.96 -1.58
N VAL A 101 -5.33 -0.83 -0.88
CA VAL A 101 -4.42 0.26 -1.24
C VAL A 101 -3.47 0.54 -0.08
N TYR A 102 -2.18 0.51 -0.40
CA TYR A 102 -1.11 0.87 0.52
C TYR A 102 -0.51 2.21 0.10
N ARG A 103 -0.43 3.13 1.06
CA ARG A 103 0.26 4.42 0.89
C ARG A 103 1.76 4.19 0.92
N PRO A 104 2.54 4.79 0.01
CA PRO A 104 3.97 4.61 -0.02
C PRO A 104 4.63 5.31 1.17
N VAL A 105 5.61 4.64 1.80
CA VAL A 105 6.40 5.23 2.90
C VAL A 105 7.57 6.07 2.37
N HIS A 106 8.04 5.80 1.15
CA HIS A 106 9.19 6.47 0.54
C HIS A 106 9.13 8.02 0.57
N PRO A 107 8.00 8.68 0.25
CA PRO A 107 7.91 10.15 0.33
C PRO A 107 8.10 10.72 1.74
N PHE A 108 7.87 9.92 2.78
CA PHE A 108 7.92 10.36 4.18
C PHE A 108 9.26 10.09 4.85
N ILE A 109 10.24 9.50 4.16
CA ILE A 109 11.53 9.08 4.75
C ILE A 109 12.26 10.23 5.45
N SER A 110 12.25 11.43 4.87
CA SER A 110 12.87 12.62 5.49
C SER A 110 12.20 12.99 6.81
N TRP A 111 10.87 12.95 6.86
CA TRP A 111 10.10 13.23 8.07
C TRP A 111 10.29 12.12 9.12
N ILE A 112 10.28 10.84 8.71
CA ILE A 112 10.52 9.70 9.61
C ILE A 112 11.91 9.82 10.24
N ARG A 113 12.94 10.19 9.46
CA ARG A 113 14.30 10.38 9.97
C ARG A 113 14.39 11.48 11.02
N ASP A 114 13.64 12.56 10.86
CA ASP A 114 13.55 13.65 11.83
C ASP A 114 12.86 13.22 13.14
N LYS A 115 11.85 12.35 13.04
CA LYS A 115 11.04 11.92 14.21
C LYS A 115 11.51 10.65 14.90
N VAL A 116 12.27 9.80 14.22
CA VAL A 116 12.68 8.48 14.70
C VAL A 116 14.19 8.35 14.64
N SER A 117 14.85 8.58 15.77
CA SER A 117 16.31 8.66 15.89
C SER A 117 17.05 7.37 15.47
N ASN A 118 16.41 6.21 15.61
CA ASN A 118 17.02 4.90 15.37
C ASN A 118 16.41 4.15 14.17
N ALA A 119 15.78 4.87 13.24
CA ALA A 119 15.23 4.27 12.03
C ALA A 119 16.35 3.89 11.04
N THR A 120 16.36 2.63 10.60
CA THR A 120 17.26 2.16 9.54
C THR A 120 16.61 2.37 8.19
N PHE A 121 17.35 2.94 7.25
CA PHE A 121 16.89 3.17 5.88
C PHE A 121 17.79 2.41 4.89
N PRO A 122 17.22 1.79 3.84
CA PRO A 122 18.03 1.20 2.79
C PRO A 122 18.84 2.30 2.11
N THR A 123 20.14 2.06 1.90
CA THR A 123 20.94 2.92 1.04
C THR A 123 20.42 2.74 -0.39
N LEU A 124 19.81 3.78 -0.95
CA LEU A 124 19.48 3.81 -2.37
C LEU A 124 20.81 3.67 -3.13
N ALA A 125 21.13 2.46 -3.59
CA ALA A 125 22.18 2.29 -4.58
C ALA A 125 21.85 3.27 -5.72
N LYS A 126 22.74 4.24 -5.96
CA LYS A 126 22.58 5.26 -7.01
C LYS A 126 21.96 4.58 -8.22
N LYS A 127 20.76 5.03 -8.64
CA LYS A 127 20.03 4.54 -9.82
C LYS A 127 21.08 4.18 -10.87
N ARG A 128 21.34 2.89 -11.12
CA ARG A 128 22.14 2.50 -12.28
C ARG A 128 21.32 3.02 -13.45
N ARG A 129 21.80 4.10 -14.10
CA ARG A 129 21.17 4.59 -15.32
C ARG A 129 21.01 3.37 -16.22
N TRP A 130 19.77 3.07 -16.60
CA TRP A 130 19.50 2.05 -17.59
C TRP A 130 20.28 2.41 -18.85
N ALA A 131 21.34 1.67 -19.13
CA ALA A 131 22.05 1.76 -20.39
C ALA A 131 21.29 0.84 -21.35
N PRO A 132 20.78 1.34 -22.48
CA PRO A 132 20.18 0.48 -23.48
C PRO A 132 21.21 -0.57 -23.93
N PRO A 133 20.79 -1.82 -24.23
CA PRO A 133 21.71 -2.83 -24.76
C PRO A 133 22.38 -2.28 -26.02
N GLY A 134 23.71 -2.12 -25.97
CA GLY A 134 24.48 -1.71 -27.13
C GLY A 134 24.28 -2.73 -28.26
N THR A 135 23.83 -2.25 -29.41
CA THR A 135 23.75 -3.05 -30.63
C THR A 135 25.15 -3.56 -30.97
N ARG A 136 25.37 -4.86 -30.81
CA ARG A 136 26.60 -5.53 -31.23
C ARG A 136 26.61 -5.57 -32.75
N GLN A 137 27.17 -4.54 -33.40
CA GLN A 137 27.52 -4.62 -34.81
C GLN A 137 28.48 -5.80 -34.99
N ARG A 138 28.02 -6.85 -35.69
CA ARG A 138 28.91 -7.88 -36.21
C ARG A 138 29.91 -7.18 -37.12
N ARG A 139 31.19 -7.21 -36.74
CA ARG A 139 32.27 -6.92 -37.68
C ARG A 139 32.27 -8.02 -38.75
N GLN A 140 32.40 -7.57 -39.99
CA GLN A 140 32.52 -8.36 -41.21
C GLN A 140 33.68 -9.37 -41.10
#